data_AF-A0A1I1SXT4-F1
#
_entry.id   AF-A0A1I1SXT4-F1
#
_cell.length_a   1.000
_cell.length_b   1.000
_cell.length_c   1.000
_cell.angle_alpha   90.00
_cell.angle_beta   90.00
_cell.angle_gamma   90.00
#
_symmetry.space_group_name_H-M   'P 1'
#
loop_
_entity.id
_entity.type
_entity.pdbx_description
1 polymer ?
#
loop_
_entity_poly.entity_id
_entity_poly.type
_entity_poly.pdbx_seq_one_letter_code
_entity_poly.pdbx_strand_id
1 'polypeptide(L)'
;MPFTLIHMGPGILIKSLLQGRFSLMVFGWTQIVMDIQSLIVLISGEGHLHGFTHTFIGAILIALLAALTGKYLSELGLKILRISKSDNPTSIVWWVVFLSAFIGSFSHVLLDSIMHWDVEPFFPFTLDNHFLGLTSVSTLYKVCLYSGLVGAAIYYGINWRLKREAK
;
A
#
# COMPACT_ATOMS: atom_id res chain seq x y z
N MET A 1 0.53 -13.32 7.49
CA MET A 1 0.40 -13.97 6.17
C MET A 1 1.02 -13.01 5.18
N PRO A 2 1.85 -13.45 4.23
CA PRO A 2 2.47 -12.55 3.29
C PRO A 2 1.40 -12.05 2.31
N PHE A 3 1.52 -10.81 1.89
CA PHE A 3 0.61 -10.11 0.97
C PHE A 3 -0.75 -9.87 1.60
N THR A 4 -0.79 -8.98 2.59
CA THR A 4 -2.01 -8.60 3.29
C THR A 4 -2.89 -7.71 2.40
N LEU A 5 -3.65 -8.31 1.48
CA LEU A 5 -4.58 -7.65 0.54
C LEU A 5 -5.52 -6.64 1.21
N ILE A 6 -5.82 -6.82 2.49
CA ILE A 6 -6.69 -5.94 3.25
C ILE A 6 -6.11 -4.51 3.41
N HIS A 7 -4.79 -4.34 3.36
CA HIS A 7 -4.12 -3.04 3.38
C HIS A 7 -4.44 -2.17 2.15
N MET A 8 -4.98 -2.77 1.08
CA MET A 8 -5.49 -2.01 -0.06
C MET A 8 -6.66 -1.10 0.29
N GLY A 9 -7.44 -1.42 1.33
CA GLY A 9 -8.62 -0.65 1.74
C GLY A 9 -8.33 0.84 2.02
N PRO A 10 -7.41 1.16 2.95
CA PRO A 10 -6.96 2.53 3.18
C PRO A 10 -6.38 3.19 1.91
N GLY A 11 -5.66 2.43 1.08
CA GLY A 11 -5.16 2.91 -0.21
C GLY A 11 -6.27 3.34 -1.18
N ILE A 12 -7.38 2.60 -1.24
CA ILE A 12 -8.55 2.94 -2.05
C ILE A 12 -9.22 4.22 -1.53
N LEU A 13 -9.33 4.36 -0.20
CA LEU A 13 -9.83 5.60 0.40
C LEU A 13 -8.97 6.81 0.04
N ILE A 14 -7.65 6.70 0.19
CA ILE A 14 -6.71 7.77 -0.16
C ILE A 14 -6.80 8.09 -1.67
N LYS A 15 -6.88 7.07 -2.53
CA LYS A 15 -7.09 7.26 -3.97
C LYS A 15 -8.37 8.04 -4.28
N SER A 16 -9.44 7.79 -3.55
CA SER A 16 -10.72 8.50 -3.72
C SER A 16 -10.65 9.98 -3.34
N LEU A 17 -9.77 10.34 -2.41
CA LEU A 17 -9.60 11.73 -1.97
C LEU A 17 -8.59 12.48 -2.84
N LEU A 18 -7.48 11.83 -3.18
CA LEU A 18 -6.36 12.44 -3.89
C LEU A 18 -6.46 12.30 -5.42
N GLN A 19 -7.32 11.43 -5.93
CA GLN A 19 -7.59 11.27 -7.37
C GLN A 19 -6.30 11.07 -8.18
N GLY A 20 -6.00 11.93 -9.15
CA GLY A 20 -4.79 11.84 -9.98
C GLY A 20 -3.47 12.02 -9.23
N ARG A 21 -3.51 12.47 -7.96
CA ARG A 21 -2.34 12.72 -7.11
C ARG A 21 -1.85 11.49 -6.34
N PHE A 22 -2.52 10.35 -6.51
CA PHE A 22 -2.17 9.09 -5.85
C PHE A 22 -2.35 7.92 -6.80
N SER A 23 -1.39 6.99 -6.83
CA SER A 23 -1.43 5.80 -7.67
C SER A 23 -1.71 4.56 -6.83
N LEU A 24 -2.91 4.01 -6.98
CA LEU A 24 -3.29 2.77 -6.31
C LEU A 24 -2.45 1.57 -6.80
N MET A 25 -1.98 1.60 -8.05
CA MET A 25 -1.10 0.57 -8.60
C MET A 25 0.27 0.58 -7.92
N VAL A 26 0.86 1.76 -7.71
CA VAL A 26 2.15 1.89 -7.01
C VAL A 26 2.00 1.54 -5.53
N PHE A 27 0.90 1.99 -4.90
CA PHE A 27 0.58 1.60 -3.54
C PHE A 27 0.46 0.08 -3.38
N GLY A 28 -0.28 -0.58 -4.28
CA GLY A 28 -0.45 -2.04 -4.28
C GLY A 28 0.85 -2.78 -4.56
N TRP A 29 1.67 -2.29 -5.49
CA TRP A 29 3.01 -2.81 -5.70
C TRP A 29 3.87 -2.73 -4.44
N THR A 30 3.76 -1.63 -3.69
CA THR A 30 4.49 -1.46 -2.44
C THR A 30 4.09 -2.51 -1.40
N GLN A 31 2.80 -2.87 -1.31
CA GLN A 31 2.35 -3.94 -0.41
C GLN A 31 3.03 -5.28 -0.75
N ILE A 32 3.19 -5.57 -2.05
CA ILE A 32 3.92 -6.75 -2.51
C ILE A 32 5.39 -6.67 -2.08
N VAL A 33 6.06 -5.56 -2.33
CA VAL A 33 7.50 -5.42 -2.01
C VAL A 33 7.76 -5.53 -0.49
N MET A 34 6.89 -4.97 0.35
CA MET A 34 7.00 -5.05 1.82
C MET A 34 7.06 -6.50 2.32
N ASP A 35 6.20 -7.34 1.77
CA ASP A 35 5.97 -8.72 2.21
C ASP A 35 6.95 -9.74 1.62
N ILE A 36 7.90 -9.34 0.74
CA ILE A 36 8.86 -10.27 0.13
C ILE A 36 9.69 -10.98 1.22
N GLN A 37 10.14 -10.26 2.24
CA GLN A 37 10.90 -10.87 3.34
C GLN A 37 10.05 -11.93 4.05
N SER A 38 8.82 -11.60 4.41
CA SER A 38 7.90 -12.52 5.10
C SER A 38 7.58 -13.74 4.26
N LEU A 39 7.42 -13.58 2.94
CA LEU A 39 7.27 -14.69 2.01
C LEU A 39 8.51 -15.60 2.01
N ILE A 40 9.71 -15.03 1.93
CA ILE A 40 10.96 -15.80 1.93
C ILE A 40 11.05 -16.64 3.20
N VAL A 41 10.81 -16.04 4.37
CA VAL A 41 10.86 -16.71 5.67
C VAL A 41 9.83 -17.84 5.77
N LEU A 42 8.62 -17.65 5.22
CA LEU A 42 7.60 -18.71 5.21
C LEU A 42 7.95 -19.89 4.31
N ILE A 43 8.69 -19.65 3.22
CA ILE A 43 9.14 -20.70 2.30
C ILE A 43 10.38 -21.42 2.85
N SER A 44 11.34 -20.67 3.40
CA SER A 44 12.59 -21.22 3.93
C SER A 44 12.43 -21.86 5.31
N GLY A 45 11.47 -21.38 6.12
CA GLY A 45 11.36 -21.70 7.54
C GLY A 45 12.42 -21.00 8.41
N GLU A 46 13.22 -20.11 7.82
CA GLU A 46 14.41 -19.53 8.44
C GLU A 46 14.34 -17.99 8.43
N GLY A 47 14.61 -17.37 9.58
CA GLY A 47 14.68 -15.90 9.76
C GLY A 47 13.50 -15.29 10.54
N HIS A 48 13.45 -13.95 10.56
CA HIS A 48 12.39 -13.19 11.24
C HIS A 48 11.27 -12.84 10.25
N LEU A 49 10.04 -13.24 10.58
CA LEU A 49 8.89 -13.07 9.70
C LEU A 49 8.64 -11.59 9.37
N HIS A 50 8.63 -10.71 10.37
CA HIS A 50 8.58 -9.25 10.19
C HIS A 50 9.87 -8.56 10.70
N GLY A 51 11.01 -8.90 10.11
CA GLY A 51 12.30 -8.27 10.42
C GLY A 51 12.49 -6.89 9.78
N PHE A 52 13.70 -6.58 9.30
CA PHE A 52 14.10 -5.21 8.94
C PHE A 52 13.17 -4.48 7.95
N THR A 53 12.54 -5.18 6.98
CA THR A 53 11.61 -4.53 6.03
C THR A 53 10.37 -3.95 6.70
N HIS A 54 9.99 -4.42 7.90
CA HIS A 54 8.83 -3.96 8.67
C HIS A 54 9.19 -2.95 9.76
N THR A 55 10.34 -2.29 9.64
CA THR A 55 10.75 -1.14 10.45
C THR A 55 10.45 0.16 9.70
N PHE A 56 10.29 1.32 10.37
CA PHE A 56 10.10 2.59 9.64
C PHE A 56 11.33 3.00 8.83
N ILE A 57 12.54 2.64 9.26
CA ILE A 57 13.76 2.85 8.48
C ILE A 57 13.75 1.95 7.24
N GLY A 58 13.42 0.67 7.40
CA GLY A 58 13.22 -0.27 6.31
C GLY A 58 12.13 0.19 5.34
N ALA A 59 11.03 0.75 5.84
CA ALA A 59 9.94 1.30 5.04
C ALA A 59 10.38 2.46 4.13
N ILE A 60 11.37 3.26 4.54
CA ILE A 60 11.97 4.29 3.67
C ILE A 60 12.70 3.63 2.49
N LEU A 61 13.53 2.62 2.76
CA LEU A 61 14.27 1.89 1.72
C LEU A 61 13.33 1.14 0.78
N ILE A 62 12.29 0.51 1.33
CA ILE A 62 11.24 -0.15 0.54
C ILE A 62 10.45 0.86 -0.28
N ALA A 63 10.13 2.05 0.26
CA ALA A 63 9.47 3.10 -0.52
C ALA A 63 10.30 3.52 -1.74
N LEU A 64 11.62 3.68 -1.58
CA LEU A 64 12.51 4.01 -2.70
C LEU A 64 12.56 2.88 -3.73
N LEU A 65 12.76 1.64 -3.28
CA LEU A 65 12.78 0.47 -4.16
C LEU A 65 11.45 0.29 -4.92
N ALA A 66 10.33 0.37 -4.20
CA ALA A 66 8.99 0.26 -4.75
C ALA A 66 8.66 1.43 -5.68
N ALA A 67 9.16 2.64 -5.43
CA ALA A 67 8.98 3.75 -6.35
C ALA A 67 9.74 3.54 -7.68
N LEU A 68 11.01 3.16 -7.60
CA LEU A 68 11.86 2.95 -8.78
C LEU A 68 11.36 1.80 -9.66
N THR A 69 10.94 0.70 -9.04
CA THR A 69 10.41 -0.48 -9.76
C THR A 69 8.93 -0.30 -10.13
N GLY A 70 8.16 0.29 -9.24
CA GLY A 70 6.71 0.37 -9.33
C GLY A 70 6.20 1.29 -10.42
N LYS A 71 6.97 2.28 -10.87
CA LYS A 71 6.56 3.14 -11.99
C LYS A 71 6.25 2.31 -13.24
N TYR A 72 7.26 1.61 -13.76
CA TYR A 72 7.13 0.86 -15.01
C TYR A 72 6.21 -0.35 -14.86
N LEU A 73 6.27 -1.04 -13.72
CA LEU A 73 5.38 -2.17 -13.43
C LEU A 73 3.91 -1.74 -13.32
N SER A 74 3.64 -0.59 -12.70
CA SER A 74 2.28 -0.05 -12.62
C SER A 74 1.76 0.39 -13.99
N GLU A 75 2.57 1.06 -14.80
CA GLU A 75 2.19 1.49 -16.15
C GLU A 75 1.94 0.26 -17.05
N LEU A 76 2.78 -0.77 -16.96
CA LEU A 76 2.57 -2.06 -17.63
C LEU A 76 1.27 -2.71 -17.17
N GLY A 77 1.02 -2.77 -15.86
CA GLY A 77 -0.21 -3.32 -15.29
C GLY A 77 -1.46 -2.58 -15.79
N LEU A 78 -1.42 -1.25 -15.84
CA LEU A 78 -2.52 -0.43 -16.37
C LEU A 78 -2.78 -0.68 -17.86
N LYS A 79 -1.73 -0.96 -18.64
CA LYS A 79 -1.84 -1.36 -20.04
C LYS A 79 -2.45 -2.76 -20.19
N ILE A 80 -2.02 -3.73 -19.39
CA ILE A 80 -2.56 -5.10 -19.38
C ILE A 80 -4.05 -5.09 -19.02
N LEU A 81 -4.44 -4.30 -18.01
CA LEU A 81 -5.83 -4.13 -17.57
C LEU A 81 -6.69 -3.31 -18.56
N ARG A 82 -6.11 -2.82 -19.67
CA ARG A 82 -6.79 -1.96 -20.67
C ARG A 82 -7.41 -0.70 -20.06
N ILE A 83 -6.89 -0.24 -18.92
CA ILE A 83 -7.28 1.03 -18.28
C ILE A 83 -6.57 2.19 -18.98
N SER A 84 -5.30 1.99 -19.33
CA SER A 84 -4.56 2.92 -20.18
C SER A 84 -4.94 2.71 -21.65
N LYS A 85 -5.30 3.79 -22.36
CA LYS A 85 -5.52 3.73 -23.81
C LYS A 85 -4.18 3.62 -24.54
N SER A 86 -4.14 2.86 -25.64
CA SER A 86 -2.93 2.72 -26.47
C SER A 86 -2.48 4.06 -27.08
N ASP A 87 -3.42 4.95 -27.37
CA ASP A 87 -3.14 6.24 -28.02
C ASP A 87 -2.74 7.35 -27.03
N ASN A 88 -2.98 7.15 -25.73
CA ASN A 88 -2.58 8.07 -24.68
C ASN A 88 -2.15 7.29 -23.43
N PRO A 89 -0.91 6.79 -23.39
CA PRO A 89 -0.42 5.98 -22.29
C PRO A 89 -0.43 6.79 -20.99
N THR A 90 -1.03 6.23 -19.94
CA THR A 90 -1.06 6.85 -18.61
C THR A 90 0.34 6.79 -18.00
N SER A 91 1.09 7.88 -18.07
CA SER A 91 2.35 7.98 -17.32
C SER A 91 2.11 8.52 -15.91
N ILE A 92 2.67 7.83 -14.92
CA ILE A 92 2.61 8.25 -13.53
C ILE A 92 3.79 9.18 -13.26
N VAL A 93 3.50 10.42 -12.93
CA VAL A 93 4.53 11.43 -12.60
C VAL A 93 5.29 11.02 -11.34
N TRP A 94 6.60 11.24 -11.32
CA TRP A 94 7.51 10.68 -10.31
C TRP A 94 7.13 11.04 -8.87
N TRP A 95 6.71 12.27 -8.60
CA TRP A 95 6.31 12.65 -7.25
C TRP A 95 5.08 11.86 -6.77
N VAL A 96 4.15 11.50 -7.65
CA VAL A 96 3.00 10.63 -7.32
C VAL A 96 3.49 9.21 -7.03
N VAL A 97 4.47 8.71 -7.78
CA VAL A 97 5.08 7.40 -7.54
C VAL A 97 5.70 7.36 -6.14
N PHE A 98 6.57 8.31 -5.81
CA PHE A 98 7.23 8.38 -4.50
C PHE A 98 6.23 8.58 -3.37
N LEU A 99 5.24 9.47 -3.53
CA LEU A 99 4.20 9.68 -2.52
C LEU A 99 3.39 8.41 -2.27
N SER A 100 2.99 7.71 -3.34
CA SER A 100 2.17 6.50 -3.22
C SER A 100 2.94 5.35 -2.60
N ALA A 101 4.23 5.21 -2.93
CA ALA A 101 5.12 4.22 -2.34
C ALA A 101 5.42 4.52 -0.87
N PHE A 102 5.68 5.77 -0.52
CA PHE A 102 5.90 6.18 0.87
C PHE A 102 4.66 5.92 1.74
N ILE A 103 3.48 6.36 1.30
CA ILE A 103 2.22 6.06 2.01
C ILE A 103 2.03 4.54 2.08
N GLY A 104 2.33 3.81 1.01
CA GLY A 104 2.28 2.36 0.94
C GLY A 104 3.08 1.68 2.04
N SER A 105 4.38 1.92 2.12
CA SER A 105 5.26 1.24 3.07
C SER A 105 5.01 1.66 4.51
N PHE A 106 4.80 2.95 4.77
CA PHE A 106 4.55 3.45 6.14
C PHE A 106 3.20 2.96 6.68
N SER A 107 2.16 2.96 5.85
CA SER A 107 0.86 2.43 6.26
C SER A 107 0.92 0.92 6.52
N HIS A 108 1.71 0.18 5.74
CA HIS A 108 1.92 -1.25 5.93
C HIS A 108 2.58 -1.55 7.28
N VAL A 109 3.73 -0.91 7.56
CA VAL A 109 4.40 -1.04 8.86
C VAL A 109 3.47 -0.67 10.01
N LEU A 110 2.74 0.44 9.90
CA LEU A 110 1.84 0.88 10.97
C LEU A 110 0.72 -0.14 11.24
N LEU A 111 0.08 -0.65 10.19
CA LEU A 111 -1.02 -1.61 10.32
C LEU A 111 -0.52 -2.96 10.85
N ASP A 112 0.60 -3.46 10.35
CA ASP A 112 1.21 -4.69 10.85
C ASP A 112 1.69 -4.54 12.30
N SER A 113 2.22 -3.38 12.67
CA SER A 113 2.62 -3.10 14.06
C SER A 113 1.44 -3.22 15.05
N ILE A 114 0.20 -3.02 14.60
CA ILE A 114 -0.98 -3.17 15.48
C ILE A 114 -1.30 -4.65 15.73
N MET A 115 -1.07 -5.52 14.75
CA MET A 115 -1.57 -6.90 14.74
C MET A 115 -0.50 -7.98 14.92
N HIS A 116 0.77 -7.68 14.66
CA HIS A 116 1.87 -8.63 14.70
C HIS A 116 2.83 -8.31 15.85
N TRP A 117 3.03 -9.32 16.71
CA TRP A 117 3.82 -9.18 17.93
C TRP A 117 5.34 -9.15 17.66
N ASP A 118 5.77 -9.66 16.51
CA ASP A 118 7.16 -9.77 16.10
C ASP A 118 7.65 -8.59 15.24
N VAL A 119 6.81 -7.57 15.03
CA VAL A 119 7.17 -6.34 14.32
C VAL A 119 7.88 -5.39 15.28
N GLU A 120 9.04 -4.87 14.89
CA GLU A 120 9.87 -3.93 15.68
C GLU A 120 9.96 -2.56 14.96
N PRO A 121 8.91 -1.72 15.00
CA PRO A 121 8.76 -0.59 14.08
C PRO A 121 9.86 0.48 14.18
N PHE A 122 10.49 0.61 15.35
CA PHE A 122 11.49 1.63 15.67
C PHE A 122 12.92 1.10 15.77
N PHE A 123 13.18 -0.14 15.33
CA PHE A 123 14.55 -0.66 15.23
C PHE A 123 15.42 0.26 14.34
N PRO A 124 16.69 0.55 14.70
CA PRO A 124 17.51 -0.03 15.78
C PRO A 124 17.45 0.72 17.11
N PHE A 125 16.54 1.69 17.27
CA PHE A 125 16.48 2.51 18.49
C PHE A 125 15.79 1.79 19.65
N THR A 126 14.74 1.02 19.35
CA THR A 126 14.09 0.11 20.30
C THR A 126 13.53 -1.11 19.56
N LEU A 127 13.44 -2.22 20.28
CA LEU A 127 12.75 -3.44 19.84
C LEU A 127 11.27 -3.43 20.21
N ASP A 128 10.84 -2.46 21.04
CA ASP A 128 9.47 -2.40 21.53
C ASP A 128 8.49 -1.92 20.46
N ASN A 129 7.34 -2.59 20.41
CA ASN A 129 6.21 -2.21 19.56
C ASN A 129 5.08 -1.60 20.41
N HIS A 130 5.07 -0.27 20.50
CA HIS A 130 4.03 0.47 21.23
C HIS A 130 2.66 0.47 20.54
N PHE A 131 2.56 0.03 19.27
CA PHE A 131 1.29 -0.03 18.55
C PHE A 131 0.56 -1.35 18.75
N LEU A 132 1.25 -2.38 19.26
CA LEU A 132 0.72 -3.72 19.40
C LEU A 132 -0.55 -3.71 20.26
N GLY A 133 -1.65 -4.22 19.71
CA GLY A 133 -2.90 -4.34 20.43
C GLY A 133 -3.65 -3.03 20.68
N LEU A 134 -3.30 -1.92 19.99
CA LEU A 134 -4.09 -0.67 20.04
C LEU A 134 -5.58 -0.89 19.70
N THR A 135 -5.86 -1.88 18.85
CA THR A 135 -7.21 -2.39 18.61
C THR A 135 -7.16 -3.88 18.32
N SER A 136 -8.31 -4.56 18.33
CA SER A 136 -8.37 -5.98 17.96
C SER A 136 -8.13 -6.17 16.45
N VAL A 137 -7.51 -7.29 16.08
CA VAL A 137 -7.29 -7.66 14.67
C VAL A 137 -8.60 -7.66 13.87
N SER A 138 -9.70 -8.12 14.48
CA SER A 138 -11.03 -8.07 13.85
C SER A 138 -11.48 -6.63 13.55
N THR A 139 -11.22 -5.69 14.45
CA THR A 139 -11.56 -4.28 14.24
C THR A 139 -10.66 -3.65 13.20
N LEU A 140 -9.35 -3.96 13.21
CA LEU A 140 -8.41 -3.49 12.20
C LEU A 140 -8.85 -3.93 10.79
N TYR A 141 -9.23 -5.20 10.63
CA TYR A 141 -9.75 -5.73 9.37
C TYR A 141 -11.03 -5.01 8.93
N LYS A 142 -11.95 -4.73 9.85
CA LYS A 142 -13.17 -3.95 9.55
C LYS A 142 -12.83 -2.55 9.10
N VAL A 143 -11.90 -1.86 9.76
CA VAL A 143 -11.46 -0.50 9.37
C VAL A 143 -10.88 -0.51 7.96
N CYS A 144 -10.02 -1.47 7.64
CA CYS A 144 -9.47 -1.63 6.30
C CYS A 144 -10.56 -1.95 5.26
N LEU A 145 -11.47 -2.87 5.55
CA LEU A 145 -12.58 -3.19 4.65
C LEU A 145 -13.50 -1.98 4.40
N TYR A 146 -13.94 -1.31 5.47
CA TYR A 146 -14.85 -0.17 5.37
C TYR A 146 -14.20 1.05 4.73
N SER A 147 -12.91 1.30 4.95
CA SER A 147 -12.19 2.35 4.21
C SER A 147 -12.16 2.06 2.72
N GLY A 148 -11.95 0.80 2.31
CA GLY A 148 -12.05 0.39 0.91
C GLY A 148 -13.44 0.64 0.31
N LEU A 149 -14.51 0.24 1.01
CA LEU A 149 -15.89 0.44 0.56
C LEU A 149 -16.25 1.92 0.44
N VAL A 150 -15.92 2.73 1.45
CA VAL A 150 -16.15 4.18 1.45
C VAL A 150 -15.36 4.84 0.33
N GLY A 151 -14.09 4.46 0.17
CA GLY A 151 -13.23 4.99 -0.90
C GLY A 151 -13.79 4.67 -2.29
N ALA A 152 -14.24 3.44 -2.53
CA ALA A 152 -14.87 3.07 -3.79
C ALA A 152 -16.13 3.90 -4.05
N ALA A 153 -17.01 4.05 -3.06
CA ALA A 153 -18.23 4.86 -3.18
C ALA A 153 -17.92 6.32 -3.53
N ILE A 154 -16.95 6.94 -2.85
CA ILE A 154 -16.50 8.31 -3.13
C ILE A 154 -15.95 8.42 -4.56
N TYR A 155 -15.03 7.52 -4.95
CA TYR A 155 -14.37 7.57 -6.25
C TYR A 155 -15.37 7.45 -7.41
N TYR A 156 -16.29 6.49 -7.35
CA TYR A 156 -17.31 6.32 -8.38
C TYR A 156 -18.36 7.45 -8.34
N GLY A 157 -18.71 7.94 -7.16
CA GLY A 157 -19.61 9.10 -7.00
C GLY A 157 -19.07 10.36 -7.66
N ILE A 158 -17.79 10.68 -7.46
CA ILE A 158 -17.12 11.82 -8.11
C ILE A 158 -17.09 11.62 -9.63
N ASN A 159 -16.65 10.46 -10.10
CA ASN A 159 -16.56 10.17 -11.53
C ASN A 159 -17.92 10.20 -12.24
N TRP A 160 -18.98 9.79 -11.55
CA TRP A 160 -20.34 9.87 -12.08
C TRP A 160 -20.80 11.33 -12.25
N ARG A 161 -20.51 12.21 -11.27
CA ARG A 161 -20.84 13.64 -11.36
C ARG A 161 -20.08 14.31 -12.51
N LEU A 162 -18.76 14.10 -12.60
CA LEU A 162 -17.94 14.67 -13.68
C LEU A 162 -18.40 14.24 -15.08
N LYS A 163 -18.82 12.99 -15.25
CA LYS A 163 -19.37 12.50 -16.52
C LYS A 163 -20.73 13.10 -16.87
N ARG A 164 -21.52 13.53 -15.88
CA ARG A 164 -22.81 14.21 -16.11
C ARG A 164 -22.61 15.66 -16.51
N GLU A 165 -21.62 16.34 -15.95
CA GLU A 165 -21.30 17.75 -16.27
C GLU A 165 -20.62 17.90 -17.64
N ALA A 166 -19.96 16.85 -18.13
CA ALA A 166 -19.32 16.83 -19.45
C ALA A 166 -20.26 16.46 -20.62
N LYS A 167 -21.54 16.18 -20.35
CA LYS A 167 -22.60 15.92 -21.35
C LYS A 167 -23.53 17.10 -21.44
#